data_AF-A0A5J4S1Z7-F1
#
_entry.id   AF-A0A5J4S1Z7-F1
#
_cell.length_a   1.000
_cell.length_b   1.000
_cell.length_c   1.000
_cell.angle_alpha   90.00
_cell.angle_beta   90.00
_cell.angle_gamma   90.00
#
_symmetry.space_group_name_H-M   'P 1'
#
loop_
_entity.id
_entity.type
_entity.pdbx_description
1 polymer ?
#
loop_
_entity_poly.entity_id
_entity_poly.type
_entity_poly.pdbx_seq_one_letter_code
_entity_poly.pdbx_strand_id
1 'polypeptide(L)'
;MDANQTADTAELIIDHYGYLKIDDFKLCFNKAKMGMYGTVYRMDGQVILSWLKQYINDRINAAEEISYNEHMTRKMDERRLPDYRELIKKRQ
;
A
#
# COMPACT_ATOMS: atom_id res chain seq x y z
N MET A 1 -27.70 1.74 5.42
CA MET A 1 -26.98 2.30 6.57
C MET A 1 -27.75 3.51 7.04
N ASP A 2 -28.16 3.54 8.30
CA ASP A 2 -28.80 4.73 8.90
C ASP A 2 -27.77 5.69 9.52
N ALA A 3 -28.23 6.83 10.04
CA ALA A 3 -27.36 7.86 10.58
C ALA A 3 -26.56 7.38 11.81
N ASN A 4 -27.15 6.55 12.67
CA ASN A 4 -26.48 6.03 13.87
C ASN A 4 -25.37 5.06 13.47
N GLN A 5 -25.69 4.10 12.57
CA GLN A 5 -24.69 3.17 12.04
C GLN A 5 -23.53 3.91 11.38
N THR A 6 -23.82 5.01 10.68
CA THR A 6 -22.81 5.84 10.03
C THR A 6 -21.89 6.50 11.05
N ALA A 7 -22.45 7.07 12.12
CA ALA A 7 -21.68 7.68 13.20
C ALA A 7 -20.81 6.63 13.91
N ASP A 8 -21.39 5.49 14.29
CA ASP A 8 -20.67 4.39 14.96
C ASP A 8 -19.51 3.87 14.10
N THR A 9 -19.74 3.75 12.79
CA THR A 9 -18.68 3.30 11.86
C THR A 9 -17.59 4.36 11.72
N ALA A 10 -17.95 5.65 11.69
CA ALA A 10 -16.97 6.73 11.61
C ALA A 10 -16.08 6.76 12.87
N GLU A 11 -16.66 6.55 14.05
CA GLU A 11 -15.91 6.44 15.31
C GLU A 11 -14.92 5.27 15.28
N LEU A 12 -15.36 4.09 14.84
CA LEU A 12 -14.47 2.93 14.64
C LEU A 12 -13.35 3.20 13.63
N ILE A 13 -13.62 3.96 12.56
CA ILE A 13 -12.61 4.35 11.58
C ILE A 13 -11.57 5.28 12.21
N ILE A 14 -11.99 6.24 13.04
CA ILE A 14 -11.08 7.14 13.74
C ILE A 14 -10.20 6.33 14.70
N ASP A 15 -10.78 5.41 15.46
CA ASP A 15 -10.05 4.61 16.45
C ASP A 15 -9.02 3.67 15.83
N HIS A 16 -9.37 2.99 14.74
CA HIS A 16 -8.51 1.95 14.15
C HIS A 16 -7.67 2.44 12.97
N TYR A 17 -8.10 3.51 12.30
CA TYR A 17 -7.53 3.98 11.03
C TYR A 17 -7.30 5.49 11.00
N GLY A 18 -7.31 6.18 12.14
CA GLY A 18 -7.08 7.64 12.24
C GLY A 18 -5.70 8.11 11.76
N TYR A 19 -4.75 7.19 11.55
CA TYR A 19 -3.45 7.48 10.94
C TYR A 19 -3.51 7.60 9.39
N LEU A 20 -4.61 7.17 8.77
CA LEU A 20 -4.82 7.32 7.32
C LEU A 20 -5.16 8.77 6.98
N LYS A 21 -4.63 9.24 5.85
CA LYS A 21 -4.94 10.56 5.30
C LYS A 21 -6.25 10.53 4.53
N ILE A 22 -6.86 11.71 4.33
CA ILE A 22 -8.09 11.84 3.53
C ILE A 22 -7.95 11.23 2.13
N ASP A 23 -6.79 11.39 1.50
CA ASP A 23 -6.50 10.81 0.18
C ASP A 23 -6.51 9.27 0.18
N ASP A 24 -6.13 8.64 1.30
CA ASP A 24 -6.17 7.19 1.46
C ASP A 24 -7.62 6.69 1.38
N PHE A 25 -8.53 7.35 2.10
CA PHE A 25 -9.96 7.02 2.07
C PHE A 25 -10.54 7.21 0.66
N LYS A 26 -10.20 8.32 -0.01
CA LYS A 26 -10.64 8.58 -1.39
C LYS A 26 -10.19 7.46 -2.34
N LEU A 27 -8.93 7.04 -2.24
CA LEU A 27 -8.38 5.98 -3.07
C LEU A 27 -9.02 4.62 -2.75
N CYS A 28 -9.09 4.25 -1.47
CA CYS A 28 -9.72 3.02 -1.00
C CYS A 28 -11.15 2.89 -1.51
N PHE A 29 -11.99 3.92 -1.34
CA PHE A 29 -13.37 3.89 -1.80
C PHE A 29 -13.50 3.91 -3.32
N ASN A 30 -12.58 4.54 -4.05
CA ASN A 30 -12.55 4.43 -5.50
C ASN A 30 -12.25 3.00 -5.98
N LYS A 31 -11.26 2.33 -5.37
CA LYS A 31 -10.95 0.92 -5.65
C LYS A 31 -12.13 0.00 -5.30
N ALA A 32 -12.77 0.24 -4.16
CA ALA A 32 -13.96 -0.51 -3.73
C ALA A 32 -15.12 -0.38 -4.75
N LYS A 33 -15.42 0.84 -5.22
CA LYS A 33 -16.45 1.09 -6.24
C LYS A 33 -16.13 0.42 -7.59
N MET A 34 -14.86 0.19 -7.89
CA MET A 34 -14.42 -0.57 -9.07
C MET A 34 -14.49 -2.09 -8.87
N GLY A 35 -14.93 -2.57 -7.69
CA GLY A 35 -15.05 -4.00 -7.38
C GLY A 35 -13.74 -4.67 -6.97
N MET A 36 -12.66 -3.91 -6.74
CA MET A 36 -11.35 -4.48 -6.42
C MET A 36 -11.32 -5.22 -5.08
N TYR A 37 -12.25 -4.91 -4.19
CA TYR A 37 -12.37 -5.53 -2.86
C TYR A 37 -13.58 -6.47 -2.74
N GLY A 38 -14.02 -6.99 -3.89
CA GLY A 38 -15.14 -7.93 -4.00
C GLY A 38 -16.48 -7.27 -4.33
N THR A 39 -17.50 -8.11 -4.52
CA THR A 39 -18.85 -7.69 -4.89
C THR A 39 -19.61 -7.12 -3.70
N VAL A 40 -20.20 -5.94 -3.87
CA VAL A 40 -20.95 -5.27 -2.80
C VAL A 40 -22.40 -5.69 -2.83
N TYR A 41 -22.78 -6.64 -1.97
CA TYR A 41 -24.18 -7.06 -1.81
C TYR A 41 -24.93 -6.21 -0.78
N ARG A 42 -24.22 -5.62 0.19
CA ARG A 42 -24.74 -4.69 1.22
C ARG A 42 -23.63 -3.70 1.58
N MET A 43 -24.02 -2.47 1.91
CA MET A 43 -23.11 -1.44 2.42
C MET A 43 -23.41 -1.18 3.91
N ASP A 44 -22.52 -1.66 4.77
CA ASP A 44 -22.51 -1.47 6.22
C ASP A 44 -21.07 -1.26 6.73
N GLY A 45 -20.93 -0.99 8.03
CA GLY A 45 -19.64 -0.71 8.64
C GLY A 45 -18.63 -1.86 8.49
N GLN A 46 -19.08 -3.11 8.56
CA GLN A 46 -18.19 -4.27 8.41
C GLN A 46 -17.57 -4.32 7.02
N VAL A 47 -18.36 -4.03 5.98
CA VAL A 47 -17.86 -3.97 4.59
C VAL A 47 -16.83 -2.85 4.43
N ILE A 48 -17.09 -1.66 4.97
CA ILE A 48 -16.16 -0.52 4.92
C ILE A 48 -14.84 -0.84 5.63
N LEU A 49 -14.90 -1.43 6.83
CA LEU A 49 -13.72 -1.80 7.60
C LEU A 49 -12.91 -2.91 6.90
N SER A 50 -13.57 -3.83 6.20
CA SER A 50 -12.90 -4.85 5.37
C SER A 50 -12.13 -4.23 4.20
N TRP A 51 -12.71 -3.22 3.52
CA TRP A 51 -12.03 -2.51 2.45
C TRP A 51 -10.80 -1.76 2.95
N LEU A 52 -10.90 -1.07 4.09
CA LEU A 52 -9.75 -0.36 4.68
C LEU A 52 -8.62 -1.34 5.03
N LYS A 53 -8.96 -2.51 5.60
CA LYS A 53 -7.99 -3.57 5.87
C LYS A 53 -7.29 -4.06 4.60
N GLN A 54 -8.04 -4.32 3.53
CA GLN A 54 -7.46 -4.74 2.24
C GLN A 54 -6.59 -3.64 1.64
N TYR A 55 -7.03 -2.39 1.70
CA TYR A 55 -6.28 -1.24 1.23
C TYR A 55 -4.92 -1.08 1.95
N ILE A 56 -4.87 -1.32 3.25
CA ILE A 56 -3.61 -1.29 4.00
C ILE A 56 -2.68 -2.42 3.58
N ASN A 57 -3.21 -3.62 3.35
CA ASN A 57 -2.42 -4.74 2.83
C ASN A 57 -1.84 -4.40 1.45
N ASP A 58 -2.65 -3.80 0.55
CA ASP A 58 -2.15 -3.33 -0.76
C ASP A 58 -0.98 -2.35 -0.60
N ARG A 59 -1.08 -1.42 0.36
CA ARG A 59 -0.02 -0.42 0.63
C ARG A 59 1.26 -1.06 1.15
N ILE A 60 1.13 -2.00 2.08
CA ILE A 60 2.27 -2.72 2.65
C ILE A 60 2.96 -3.52 1.55
N ASN A 61 2.19 -4.27 0.76
CA ASN A 61 2.73 -5.05 -0.35
C ASN A 61 3.45 -4.17 -1.38
N ALA A 62 2.89 -3.00 -1.72
CA ALA A 62 3.54 -2.06 -2.64
C ALA A 62 4.85 -1.51 -2.06
N ALA A 63 4.90 -1.21 -0.76
CA ALA A 63 6.12 -0.75 -0.10
C ALA A 63 7.19 -1.86 -0.05
N GLU A 64 6.77 -3.11 0.24
CA GLU A 64 7.65 -4.28 0.22
C GLU A 64 8.22 -4.53 -1.18
N GLU A 65 7.39 -4.47 -2.22
CA GLU A 65 7.82 -4.63 -3.62
C GLU A 65 8.84 -3.56 -4.02
N ILE A 66 8.59 -2.29 -3.68
CA ILE A 66 9.54 -1.19 -3.93
C ILE A 66 10.86 -1.46 -3.22
N SER A 67 10.82 -1.78 -1.92
CA SER A 67 12.02 -2.04 -1.13
C SER A 67 12.82 -3.23 -1.68
N TYR A 68 12.13 -4.30 -2.09
CA TYR A 68 12.76 -5.47 -2.68
C TYR A 68 13.42 -5.14 -4.02
N ASN A 69 12.72 -4.44 -4.90
CA ASN A 69 13.22 -4.04 -6.21
C ASN A 69 14.41 -3.09 -6.11
N GLU A 70 14.39 -2.15 -5.17
CA GLU A 70 15.54 -1.27 -4.89
C GLU A 70 16.77 -2.07 -4.42
N HIS A 71 16.58 -3.00 -3.48
CA HIS A 71 17.67 -3.85 -3.01
C HIS A 71 18.25 -4.72 -4.13
N MET A 72 17.41 -5.30 -4.98
CA MET A 72 17.85 -6.10 -6.13
C MET A 72 18.61 -5.27 -7.16
N THR A 73 18.14 -4.05 -7.44
CA THR A 73 18.84 -3.09 -8.33
C THR A 73 20.23 -2.77 -7.79
N ARG A 74 20.35 -2.43 -6.50
CA ARG A 74 21.65 -2.15 -5.86
C ARG A 74 22.61 -3.33 -5.97
N LYS A 75 22.14 -4.56 -5.73
CA LYS A 75 22.94 -5.79 -5.91
C LYS A 75 23.36 -6.02 -7.36
N MET A 76 22.56 -5.62 -8.35
CA MET A 76 22.95 -5.71 -9.76
C MET A 76 24.03 -4.69 -10.10
N ASP A 77 23.91 -3.46 -9.60
CA ASP A 77 24.88 -2.41 -9.85
C ASP A 77 26.23 -2.69 -9.16
N GLU A 78 26.22 -3.20 -7.93
CA GLU A 78 27.43 -3.67 -7.25
C GLU A 78 28.17 -4.76 -8.05
N ARG A 79 27.44 -5.69 -8.67
CA ARG A 79 28.04 -6.73 -9.54
C ARG A 79 28.58 -6.19 -10.86
N ARG A 80 28.08 -5.04 -11.33
CA ARG A 80 28.53 -4.38 -12.57
C ARG A 80 29.70 -3.42 -12.33
N LEU A 81 30.01 -3.11 -11.08
CA LEU A 81 31.14 -2.26 -10.75
C LEU A 81 32.44 -2.97 -11.17
N PRO A 82 33.28 -2.36 -12.03
CA PRO A 82 34.54 -2.97 -12.42
C PRO A 82 35.38 -3.23 -11.17
N ASP A 83 35.97 -4.42 -11.08
CA ASP A 83 36.90 -4.71 -9.99
C ASP A 83 37.97 -3.60 -9.96
N TYR A 84 38.25 -3.05 -8.77
CA TYR A 84 39.19 -1.96 -8.59
C TYR A 84 40.56 -2.30 -9.20
N ARG A 85 40.91 -3.59 -9.24
CA ARG A 85 42.11 -4.11 -9.93
C ARG A 85 42.07 -3.94 -11.44
N GLU A 86 40.92 -4.05 -12.09
CA GLU A 86 40.76 -3.82 -13.53
C GLU A 86 40.81 -2.33 -13.88
N LEU A 87 40.27 -1.46 -13.01
CA LEU A 87 40.34 -0.01 -13.20
C LEU A 87 41.77 0.53 -13.16
N ILE A 88 42.63 -0.03 -12.30
CA ILE A 88 44.04 0.34 -12.21
C ILE A 88 44.80 -0.09 -13.47
N LYS A 89 44.50 -1.27 -14.02
CA LYS A 89 45.15 -1.76 -15.25
C LYS A 89 44.78 -0.94 -16.49
N LYS A 90 43.58 -0.35 -16.55
CA LYS A 90 43.15 0.51 -17.67
C LYS A 90 43.82 1.90 -17.70
N ARG A 91 44.55 2.29 -16.65
CA ARG A 91 45.19 3.61 -16.51
C ARG A 91 46.69 3.60 -16.82
N GLN A 92 47.29 2.45 -17.13
CA GLN A 92 48.67 2.29 -17.61
C GLN A 92 48.67 2.08 -19.12
#